data_AF-A0A0A1TF13-F1
#
_entry.id   AF-A0A0A1TF13-F1
#
_cell.length_a   1.000
_cell.length_b   1.000
_cell.length_c   1.000
_cell.angle_alpha   90.00
_cell.angle_beta   90.00
_cell.angle_gamma   90.00
#
_symmetry.space_group_name_H-M   'P 1'
#
loop_
_entity.id
_entity.type
_entity.pdbx_description
1 polymer ?
#
loop_
_entity_poly.entity_id
_entity_poly.type
_entity_poly.pdbx_seq_one_letter_code
_entity_poly.pdbx_strand_id
1 'polypeptide(L)'
;MPGVKKVSGLWDRLGAAFVPNIAAYLKELEVNPNKVTNLRELIEFNKKDKRENVKDNRRWEDALALGYDNTSPRFHDAGPEGFTGAIEKHKLDFILAEMQILAYATPYIGGPAMAVPMKTQGKHPVALGITGPLFGEEKMIQVAYAYEQKTMAQRDKKPTNMPKTELKDVM
;
A
#
# COMPACT_ATOMS: atom_id res chain seq x y z
N MET A 1 23.44 4.75 -18.84
CA MET A 1 24.31 5.89 -18.50
C MET A 1 25.02 5.61 -17.19
N PRO A 2 26.36 5.61 -17.14
CA PRO A 2 27.10 5.57 -15.88
C PRO A 2 26.81 6.84 -15.10
N GLY A 3 26.43 6.74 -13.83
CA GLY A 3 26.23 7.91 -12.95
C GLY A 3 24.79 8.23 -12.52
N VAL A 4 23.79 7.43 -12.91
CA VAL A 4 22.47 7.51 -12.25
C VAL A 4 22.63 6.90 -10.85
N LYS A 5 22.76 7.74 -9.81
CA LYS A 5 22.57 7.30 -8.43
C LYS A 5 21.22 6.58 -8.39
N LYS A 6 21.23 5.31 -7.98
CA LYS A 6 20.02 4.49 -7.84
C LYS A 6 19.09 5.21 -6.85
N VAL A 7 18.14 5.98 -7.37
CA VAL A 7 17.05 6.57 -6.57
C VAL A 7 16.40 5.37 -5.87
N SER A 8 16.31 5.39 -4.54
CA SER A 8 15.74 4.26 -3.80
C SER A 8 14.34 3.99 -4.35
N GLY A 9 14.10 2.80 -4.90
CA GLY A 9 12.78 2.44 -5.40
C GLY A 9 11.79 2.26 -4.24
N LEU A 10 10.49 2.14 -4.57
CA LEU A 10 9.42 1.79 -3.60
C LEU A 10 9.84 0.64 -2.68
N TRP A 11 10.39 -0.41 -3.30
CA TRP A 11 10.77 -1.63 -2.63
C TRP A 11 11.95 -1.45 -1.67
N ASP A 12 12.89 -0.56 -2.02
CA ASP A 12 14.03 -0.27 -1.15
C ASP A 12 13.56 0.49 0.11
N ARG A 13 12.63 1.45 -0.04
CA ARG A 13 12.04 2.14 1.11
C ARG A 13 11.22 1.19 1.98
N LEU A 14 10.36 0.38 1.37
CA LEU A 14 9.60 -0.62 2.12
C LEU A 14 10.52 -1.57 2.90
N GLY A 15 11.60 -2.05 2.27
CA GLY A 15 12.60 -2.88 2.94
C GLY A 15 13.30 -2.16 4.10
N ALA A 16 13.79 -0.94 3.86
CA ALA A 16 14.49 -0.12 4.85
C ALA A 16 13.61 0.20 6.08
N ALA A 17 12.31 0.40 5.89
CA ALA A 17 11.35 0.55 7.00
C ALA A 17 10.98 -0.77 7.66
N PHE A 18 10.81 -1.84 6.87
CA PHE A 18 10.32 -3.11 7.38
C PHE A 18 11.31 -3.77 8.34
N VAL A 19 12.61 -3.75 8.04
CA VAL A 19 13.67 -4.39 8.85
C VAL A 19 13.64 -3.95 10.33
N PRO A 20 13.69 -2.64 10.67
CA PRO A 20 13.60 -2.21 12.07
C PRO A 20 12.20 -2.40 12.64
N ASN A 21 11.14 -2.18 11.85
CA ASN A 21 9.76 -2.23 12.34
C ASN A 21 9.31 -3.65 12.72
N ILE A 22 9.72 -4.68 11.98
CA ILE A 22 9.39 -6.06 12.34
C ILE A 22 10.10 -6.47 13.63
N ALA A 23 11.34 -6.03 13.85
CA ALA A 23 12.06 -6.29 15.10
C ALA A 23 11.39 -5.58 16.29
N ALA A 24 10.95 -4.33 16.09
CA ALA A 24 10.18 -3.59 17.10
C ALA A 24 8.86 -4.30 17.44
N TYR A 25 8.09 -4.71 16.43
CA TYR A 25 6.84 -5.45 16.61
C TYR A 25 7.05 -6.78 17.37
N LEU A 26 8.06 -7.57 16.99
CA LEU A 26 8.34 -8.86 17.62
C LEU A 26 8.76 -8.72 19.10
N LYS A 27 9.35 -7.57 19.48
CA LYS A 27 9.71 -7.25 20.87
C LYS A 27 8.49 -6.99 21.76
N GLU A 28 7.38 -6.54 21.18
CA GLU A 28 6.14 -6.25 21.91
C GLU A 28 5.27 -7.49 22.16
N LEU A 29 5.65 -8.65 21.60
CA LEU A 29 4.94 -9.90 21.82
C LEU A 29 5.07 -10.36 23.27
N GLU A 30 3.93 -10.56 23.94
CA GLU A 30 3.87 -11.14 25.29
C GLU A 30 4.40 -12.58 25.30
N VAL A 31 4.08 -13.36 24.25
CA VAL A 31 4.49 -14.76 24.10
C VAL A 31 5.17 -14.95 22.75
N ASN A 32 6.44 -15.34 22.77
CA ASN A 32 7.23 -15.64 21.59
C ASN A 32 7.86 -17.05 21.71
N PRO A 33 7.09 -18.11 21.41
CA PRO A 33 7.50 -19.49 21.69
C PRO A 33 8.69 -19.93 20.84
N ASN A 34 8.84 -19.35 19.64
CA ASN A 34 9.92 -19.66 18.71
C ASN A 34 11.14 -18.75 18.88
N LYS A 35 11.09 -17.78 19.80
CA LYS A 35 12.16 -16.83 20.11
C LYS A 35 12.68 -16.08 18.88
N VAL A 36 11.80 -15.78 17.92
CA VAL A 36 12.13 -15.02 16.71
C VAL A 36 12.03 -13.53 17.02
N THR A 37 13.13 -12.80 16.90
CA THR A 37 13.24 -11.40 17.37
C THR A 37 13.54 -10.40 16.26
N ASN A 38 13.89 -10.89 15.07
CA ASN A 38 14.28 -10.03 13.95
C ASN A 38 14.00 -10.73 12.60
N LEU A 39 14.13 -9.96 11.52
CA LEU A 39 13.84 -10.46 10.17
C LEU A 39 14.74 -11.62 9.75
N ARG A 40 16.01 -11.64 10.16
CA ARG A 40 16.94 -12.73 9.82
C ARG A 40 16.48 -14.04 10.45
N GLU A 41 16.14 -14.01 11.73
CA GLU A 41 15.60 -15.16 12.44
C GLU A 41 14.26 -15.63 11.86
N LEU A 42 13.41 -14.69 11.43
CA LEU A 42 12.14 -15.02 10.78
C LEU A 42 12.34 -15.74 9.44
N ILE A 43 13.28 -15.28 8.62
CA ILE A 43 13.65 -15.96 7.36
C ILE A 43 14.17 -17.38 7.66
N GLU A 44 15.03 -17.53 8.66
CA GLU A 44 15.57 -18.83 9.05
C GLU A 44 14.51 -19.77 9.63
N PHE A 45 13.55 -19.24 10.37
CA PHE A 45 12.39 -19.97 10.85
C PHE A 45 11.55 -20.50 9.68
N ASN A 46 11.20 -19.64 8.73
CA ASN A 46 10.43 -20.01 7.53
C ASN A 46 11.11 -21.10 6.69
N LYS A 47 12.44 -21.09 6.61
CA LYS A 47 13.20 -22.12 5.87
C LYS A 47 13.20 -23.48 6.57
N LYS A 48 13.09 -23.50 7.89
CA LYS A 48 13.18 -24.73 8.71
C LYS A 48 11.83 -25.35 8.99
N ASP A 49 10.83 -24.53 9.28
CA ASP A 49 9.51 -25.00 9.69
C ASP A 49 8.60 -25.22 8.49
N LYS A 50 8.30 -26.50 8.20
CA LYS A 50 7.47 -26.88 7.06
C LYS A 50 6.03 -26.36 7.15
N ARG A 51 5.56 -25.97 8.34
CA ARG A 51 4.19 -25.45 8.54
C ARG A 51 4.02 -24.06 7.91
N GLU A 52 5.09 -23.28 7.82
CA GLU A 52 5.05 -21.92 7.26
C GLU A 52 4.77 -21.93 5.76
N ASN A 53 5.18 -22.99 5.04
CA ASN A 53 4.93 -23.16 3.60
C ASN A 53 5.31 -21.93 2.74
N VAL A 54 6.33 -21.18 3.18
CA VAL A 54 6.81 -19.98 2.49
C VAL A 54 7.66 -20.40 1.29
N LYS A 55 7.20 -20.03 0.09
CA LYS A 55 7.88 -20.39 -1.17
C LYS A 55 9.17 -19.63 -1.43
N ASP A 56 9.26 -18.37 -1.00
CA ASP A 56 10.38 -17.47 -1.26
C ASP A 56 10.47 -16.37 -0.19
N ASN A 57 11.69 -16.06 0.27
CA ASN A 57 11.99 -14.96 1.21
C ASN A 57 12.79 -13.82 0.55
N ARG A 58 13.00 -13.84 -0.78
CA ARG A 58 13.87 -12.93 -1.52
C ARG A 58 13.66 -11.45 -1.20
N ARG A 59 12.42 -10.98 -1.07
CA ARG A 59 12.16 -9.56 -0.75
C ARG A 59 12.65 -9.15 0.64
N TRP A 60 12.65 -10.08 1.59
CA TRP A 60 13.17 -9.85 2.94
C TRP A 60 14.69 -9.97 2.96
N GLU A 61 15.26 -10.87 2.17
CA GLU A 61 16.70 -10.97 1.96
C GLU A 61 17.25 -9.70 1.27
N ASP A 62 16.56 -9.20 0.23
CA ASP A 62 16.87 -7.93 -0.44
C ASP A 62 16.81 -6.76 0.54
N ALA A 63 15.80 -6.73 1.44
CA ALA A 63 15.67 -5.70 2.46
C ALA A 63 16.86 -5.70 3.45
N LEU A 64 17.31 -6.88 3.88
CA LEU A 64 18.51 -7.02 4.71
C LEU A 64 19.79 -6.57 3.97
N ALA A 65 19.84 -6.73 2.65
CA ALA A 65 20.97 -6.36 1.81
C ALA A 65 21.06 -4.84 1.51
N LEU A 66 20.04 -4.05 1.84
CA LEU A 66 20.03 -2.60 1.58
C LEU A 66 21.16 -1.86 2.32
N GLY A 67 21.51 -2.31 3.52
CA GLY A 67 22.57 -1.70 4.34
C GLY A 67 22.23 -0.34 4.94
N TYR A 68 20.97 0.08 4.89
CA TYR A 68 20.43 1.25 5.58
C TYR A 68 18.98 0.99 5.99
N ASP A 69 18.48 1.76 6.94
CA ASP A 69 17.12 1.66 7.47
C ASP A 69 16.37 3.00 7.39
N ASN A 70 15.19 3.07 8.01
CA ASN A 70 14.35 4.25 8.07
C ASN A 70 14.87 5.42 8.92
N THR A 71 16.03 5.30 9.57
CA THR A 71 16.72 6.41 10.25
C THR A 71 17.69 7.15 9.31
N SER A 72 18.01 6.55 8.17
CA SER A 72 18.93 7.12 7.20
C SER A 72 18.32 8.35 6.51
N PRO A 73 19.09 9.44 6.29
CA PRO A 73 18.65 10.56 5.45
C PRO A 73 18.19 10.13 4.05
N ARG A 74 18.73 9.03 3.52
CA ARG A 74 18.33 8.43 2.24
C ARG A 74 16.86 7.99 2.21
N PHE A 75 16.30 7.65 3.36
CA PHE A 75 14.93 7.17 3.48
C PHE A 75 13.90 8.30 3.35
N HIS A 76 14.22 9.50 3.83
CA HIS A 76 13.25 10.59 4.00
C HIS A 76 13.09 11.54 2.80
N ASP A 77 13.79 11.30 1.69
CA ASP A 77 13.78 12.21 0.55
C ASP A 77 12.50 12.05 -0.31
N ALA A 78 11.40 12.68 0.09
CA ALA A 78 10.18 12.82 -0.71
C ALA A 78 10.05 14.29 -1.13
N GLY A 79 10.82 14.67 -2.16
CA GLY A 79 10.96 16.05 -2.59
C GLY A 79 9.65 16.75 -3.04
N PRO A 80 9.71 18.08 -3.22
CA PRO A 80 8.56 18.95 -3.49
C PRO A 80 7.91 18.77 -4.87
N GLU A 81 8.46 17.91 -5.73
CA GLU A 81 7.92 17.67 -7.08
C GLU A 81 6.81 16.60 -7.12
N GLY A 82 6.45 16.04 -5.96
CA GLY A 82 5.36 15.07 -5.83
C GLY A 82 3.96 15.68 -5.78
N PHE A 83 2.97 14.84 -5.46
CA PHE A 83 1.56 15.26 -5.37
C PHE A 83 1.31 16.40 -4.38
N THR A 84 1.99 16.40 -3.23
CA THR A 84 1.86 17.48 -2.24
C THR A 84 2.24 18.83 -2.84
N GLY A 85 3.36 18.90 -3.56
CA GLY A 85 3.77 20.13 -4.24
C GLY A 85 2.82 20.54 -5.37
N ALA A 86 2.24 19.59 -6.10
CA ALA A 86 1.23 19.89 -7.11
C ALA A 86 -0.05 20.47 -6.47
N ILE A 87 -0.52 19.89 -5.37
CA ILE A 87 -1.69 20.35 -4.61
C ILE A 87 -1.47 21.79 -4.12
N GLU A 88 -0.33 22.07 -3.49
CA GLU A 88 0.01 23.39 -2.96
C GLU A 88 0.17 24.42 -4.08
N LYS A 89 0.97 24.11 -5.11
CA LYS A 89 1.28 25.03 -6.22
C LYS A 89 0.03 25.43 -7.00
N HIS A 90 -0.87 24.49 -7.23
CA HIS A 90 -2.07 24.70 -8.04
C HIS A 90 -3.33 24.95 -7.23
N LYS A 91 -3.22 25.04 -5.89
CA LYS A 91 -4.35 25.25 -4.96
C LYS A 91 -5.48 24.23 -5.20
N LEU A 92 -5.10 22.97 -5.43
CA LEU A 92 -6.06 21.90 -5.69
C LEU A 92 -6.60 21.36 -4.37
N ASP A 93 -7.86 20.94 -4.37
CA ASP A 93 -8.42 20.18 -3.26
C ASP A 93 -8.04 18.69 -3.35
N PHE A 94 -8.06 18.14 -4.56
CA PHE A 94 -7.80 16.73 -4.84
C PHE A 94 -7.16 16.52 -6.20
N ILE A 95 -6.44 15.41 -6.33
CA ILE A 95 -5.98 14.83 -7.59
C ILE A 95 -6.83 13.60 -7.89
N LEU A 96 -7.32 13.52 -9.12
CA LEU A 96 -8.14 12.42 -9.61
C LEU A 96 -7.39 11.66 -10.71
N ALA A 97 -7.36 10.33 -10.63
CA ALA A 97 -6.80 9.47 -11.68
C ALA A 97 -7.41 8.06 -11.58
N GLU A 98 -7.03 7.14 -12.47
CA GLU A 98 -7.33 5.73 -12.22
C GLU A 98 -6.63 5.26 -10.94
N MET A 99 -7.34 4.55 -10.06
CA MET A 99 -6.84 4.20 -8.73
C MET A 99 -5.49 3.48 -8.74
N GLN A 100 -5.21 2.68 -9.79
CA GLN A 100 -3.92 2.00 -9.92
C GLN A 100 -2.72 2.97 -9.99
N ILE A 101 -2.92 4.16 -10.56
CA ILE A 101 -1.88 5.20 -10.63
C ILE A 101 -1.65 5.80 -9.23
N LEU A 102 -2.73 6.14 -8.52
CA LEU A 102 -2.64 6.77 -7.20
C LEU A 102 -2.14 5.81 -6.13
N ALA A 103 -2.45 4.52 -6.23
CA ALA A 103 -1.99 3.49 -5.29
C ALA A 103 -0.46 3.43 -5.15
N TYR A 104 0.30 3.80 -6.19
CA TYR A 104 1.76 3.88 -6.10
C TYR A 104 2.25 5.17 -5.46
N ALA A 105 1.55 6.28 -5.65
CA ALA A 105 2.09 7.60 -5.36
C ALA A 105 1.54 8.20 -4.06
N THR A 106 0.28 7.94 -3.70
CA THR A 106 -0.34 8.43 -2.46
C THR A 106 0.35 7.93 -1.18
N PRO A 107 0.78 6.65 -1.06
CA PRO A 107 1.46 6.19 0.16
C PRO A 107 2.76 6.96 0.49
N TYR A 108 3.43 7.54 -0.51
CA TYR A 108 4.65 8.32 -0.27
C TYR A 108 4.40 9.65 0.43
N ILE A 109 3.21 10.22 0.24
CA ILE A 109 2.85 11.53 0.80
C ILE A 109 2.06 11.38 2.11
N GLY A 110 1.69 10.16 2.50
CA GLY A 110 0.87 9.88 3.69
C GLY A 110 -0.55 10.44 3.62
N GLY A 111 -0.95 10.98 2.47
CA GLY A 111 -2.25 11.59 2.24
C GLY A 111 -3.38 10.56 2.12
N PRO A 112 -4.63 11.01 2.24
CA PRO A 112 -5.77 10.13 2.06
C PRO A 112 -5.89 9.66 0.60
N ALA A 113 -6.36 8.43 0.44
CA ALA A 113 -6.72 7.83 -0.85
C ALA A 113 -8.12 7.20 -0.76
N MET A 114 -8.94 7.40 -1.78
CA MET A 114 -10.24 6.75 -1.92
C MET A 114 -10.44 6.23 -3.33
N ALA A 115 -11.05 5.07 -3.46
CA ALA A 115 -11.41 4.47 -4.75
C ALA A 115 -12.93 4.44 -4.88
N VAL A 116 -13.47 5.04 -5.94
CA VAL A 116 -14.91 5.06 -6.26
C VAL A 116 -15.14 4.36 -7.60
N PRO A 117 -16.15 3.48 -7.74
CA PRO A 117 -16.40 2.80 -9.01
C PRO A 117 -16.64 3.79 -10.15
N MET A 118 -15.90 3.64 -11.26
CA MET A 118 -16.00 4.52 -12.44
C MET A 118 -16.59 3.80 -13.65
N LYS A 119 -16.02 2.64 -14.00
CA LYS A 119 -16.44 1.86 -15.17
C LYS A 119 -16.03 0.40 -15.03
N THR A 120 -16.35 -0.38 -16.05
CA THR A 120 -15.84 -1.74 -16.23
C THR A 120 -15.03 -1.80 -17.52
N GLN A 121 -13.84 -2.36 -17.48
CA GLN A 121 -13.04 -2.71 -18.67
C GLN A 121 -13.13 -4.22 -18.87
N GLY A 122 -13.97 -4.63 -19.82
CA GLY A 122 -14.40 -6.03 -19.92
C GLY A 122 -15.12 -6.47 -18.64
N LYS A 123 -14.65 -7.55 -18.01
CA LYS A 123 -15.18 -8.09 -16.74
C LYS A 123 -14.51 -7.49 -15.49
N HIS A 124 -13.58 -6.54 -15.67
CA HIS A 124 -12.80 -5.98 -14.57
C HIS A 124 -13.34 -4.60 -14.16
N PRO A 125 -13.66 -4.38 -12.88
CA PRO A 125 -14.03 -3.06 -12.40
C PRO A 125 -12.81 -2.13 -12.42
N VAL A 126 -13.03 -0.88 -12.84
CA VAL A 126 -12.03 0.19 -12.83
C VAL A 126 -12.55 1.30 -11.94
N ALA A 127 -11.72 1.75 -11.00
CA ALA A 127 -12.07 2.77 -10.02
C ALA A 127 -11.42 4.12 -10.35
N LEU A 128 -12.18 5.19 -10.14
CA LEU A 128 -11.65 6.54 -9.99
C LEU A 128 -10.99 6.62 -8.62
N GLY A 129 -9.68 6.86 -8.60
CA GLY A 129 -8.93 7.21 -7.41
C GLY A 129 -9.04 8.70 -7.12
N ILE A 130 -9.15 9.05 -5.86
CA ILE A 130 -9.15 10.41 -5.31
C ILE A 130 -8.05 10.46 -4.25
N THR A 131 -7.13 11.42 -4.36
CA THR A 131 -6.14 11.70 -3.32
C THR A 131 -6.07 13.19 -3.02
N GLY A 132 -5.75 13.56 -1.79
CA GLY A 132 -5.74 14.95 -1.34
C GLY A 132 -4.63 15.25 -0.33
N PRO A 133 -4.64 16.46 0.25
CA PRO A 133 -3.75 16.83 1.34
C PRO A 133 -4.02 15.98 2.59
N LEU A 134 -3.04 15.93 3.49
CA LEU A 134 -3.18 15.30 4.80
C LEU A 134 -4.41 15.86 5.53
N PHE A 135 -5.15 14.97 6.20
CA PHE A 135 -6.36 15.31 6.97
C PHE A 135 -7.53 15.85 6.13
N GLY A 136 -7.52 15.59 4.81
CA GLY A 136 -8.57 16.00 3.87
C GLY A 136 -9.74 15.03 3.73
N GLU A 137 -9.86 14.02 4.58
CA GLU A 137 -10.81 12.90 4.45
C GLU A 137 -12.26 13.35 4.41
N GLU A 138 -12.66 14.31 5.24
CA GLU A 138 -14.05 14.78 5.31
C GLU A 138 -14.52 15.30 3.95
N LYS A 139 -13.78 16.24 3.36
CA LYS A 139 -14.09 16.80 2.05
C LYS A 139 -13.94 15.75 0.94
N MET A 140 -12.98 14.83 1.07
CA MET A 140 -12.80 13.72 0.12
C MET A 140 -14.03 12.81 0.07
N ILE A 141 -14.59 12.46 1.23
CA ILE A 141 -15.81 11.65 1.36
C ILE A 141 -16.99 12.37 0.69
N GLN A 142 -17.15 13.68 0.93
CA GLN A 142 -18.23 14.45 0.30
C GLN A 142 -18.15 14.43 -1.23
N VAL A 143 -16.95 14.66 -1.79
CA VAL A 143 -16.72 14.63 -3.24
C VAL A 143 -16.95 13.23 -3.82
N ALA A 144 -16.41 12.20 -3.15
CA ALA A 144 -16.57 10.82 -3.56
C ALA A 144 -18.05 10.40 -3.58
N TYR A 145 -18.79 10.74 -2.53
CA TYR A 145 -20.21 10.46 -2.42
C TYR A 145 -21.01 11.18 -3.51
N ALA A 146 -20.76 12.47 -3.74
CA ALA A 146 -21.43 13.21 -4.81
C ALA A 146 -21.16 12.60 -6.20
N TYR A 147 -19.93 12.16 -6.47
CA TYR A 147 -19.58 11.44 -7.70
C TYR A 147 -20.31 10.10 -7.82
N GLU A 148 -20.29 9.28 -6.75
CA GLU A 148 -20.96 7.99 -6.72
C GLU A 148 -22.47 8.14 -6.98
N GLN A 149 -23.14 9.04 -6.26
CA GLN A 149 -24.58 9.25 -6.40
C GLN A 149 -24.97 9.77 -7.79
N LYS A 150 -24.10 10.54 -8.44
CA LYS A 150 -24.35 11.06 -9.79
C LYS A 150 -24.13 10.01 -10.87
N THR A 151 -23.18 9.09 -10.68
CA THR A 151 -22.78 8.13 -11.72
C THR A 151 -23.43 6.78 -11.58
N MET A 152 -23.69 6.34 -10.34
CA MET A 152 -24.25 5.02 -10.00
C MET A 152 -23.54 3.87 -10.74
N ALA A 153 -22.24 3.99 -11.00
CA ALA A 153 -21.51 3.18 -11.98
C ALA A 153 -21.47 1.67 -11.65
N GLN A 154 -21.81 1.29 -10.41
CA GLN A 154 -21.84 -0.08 -9.92
C GLN A 154 -23.22 -0.53 -9.39
N ARG A 155 -24.26 0.32 -9.42
CA ARG A 155 -25.56 0.06 -8.78
C ARG A 155 -26.20 -1.27 -9.20
N ASP A 156 -26.19 -1.56 -10.51
CA ASP A 156 -26.87 -2.73 -11.07
C ASP A 156 -25.91 -3.82 -11.59
N LYS A 157 -24.62 -3.71 -11.25
CA LYS A 157 -23.60 -4.66 -11.71
C LYS A 157 -23.48 -5.81 -10.72
N LYS A 158 -23.78 -7.03 -11.18
CA LYS A 158 -23.56 -8.25 -10.40
C LYS A 158 -22.07 -8.66 -10.46
N PRO A 159 -21.49 -9.17 -9.37
CA PRO A 159 -20.18 -9.81 -9.40
C PRO A 159 -20.13 -10.91 -10.46
N THR A 160 -19.01 -11.01 -11.18
CA THR A 160 -18.77 -12.06 -12.17
C THR A 160 -18.86 -13.46 -11.54
N ASN A 161 -18.37 -13.59 -10.30
CA ASN A 161 -18.44 -14.81 -9.51
C ASN A 161 -19.35 -14.56 -8.31
N MET A 162 -20.56 -15.11 -8.36
CA MET A 162 -21.46 -15.13 -7.20
C MET A 162 -21.20 -16.39 -6.38
N PRO A 163 -21.14 -16.29 -5.04
CA PRO A 163 -21.19 -17.46 -4.17
C PRO A 163 -22.44 -18.30 -4.52
N LYS A 164 -22.27 -19.62 -4.60
CA LYS A 164 -23.38 -20.57 -4.81
C LYS A 164 -23.92 -21.15 -3.51
N THR A 165 -23.26 -20.84 -2.39
CA THR A 165 -23.52 -21.38 -1.07
C THR A 165 -23.54 -20.22 -0.09
N GLU A 166 -24.64 -20.08 0.63
CA GLU A 166 -24.82 -19.15 1.74
C GLU A 166 -24.63 -19.88 3.07
N LEU A 167 -24.47 -19.14 4.16
CA LEU A 167 -24.28 -19.74 5.50
C LEU A 167 -25.43 -20.69 5.89
N LYS A 168 -26.66 -20.37 5.47
CA LYS A 168 -27.87 -21.19 5.67
C LYS A 168 -27.87 -22.52 4.92
N ASP A 169 -27.01 -22.68 3.90
CA ASP A 169 -26.96 -23.90 3.10
C ASP A 169 -26.03 -24.96 3.74
N VAL A 170 -25.34 -24.59 4.83
CA VAL A 170 -24.39 -25.44 5.58
C VAL A 170 -24.66 -25.47 7.08
N MET A 171 -25.75 -24.84 7.54
CA MET A 171 -26.21 -24.81 8.94
C MET A 171 -27.56 -25.50 9.11
#